data_AF-A0A5K0XM65-F1
#
_entry.id   AF-A0A5K0XM65-F1
#
_cell.length_a   1.000
_cell.length_b   1.000
_cell.length_c   1.000
_cell.angle_alpha   90.00
_cell.angle_beta   90.00
_cell.angle_gamma   90.00
#
_symmetry.space_group_name_H-M   'P 1'
#
loop_
_entity.id
_entity.type
_entity.pdbx_description
1 polymer ?
#
loop_
_entity_poly.entity_id
_entity_poly.type
_entity_poly.pdbx_seq_one_letter_code
_entity_poly.pdbx_strand_id
1 'polypeptide(L)' 'AYFPAISHPEGLPLRIQDANGKEWVFQFRFWPNNNSRMYVLEGVTSCIQSMQLQAGDI' A
#
# COMPACT_ATOMS: atom_id res chain seq x y z
N ALA A 1 -14.59 -4.91 6.03
CA ALA A 1 -13.36 -5.12 5.27
C ALA A 1 -12.98 -3.79 4.61
N TYR A 2 -11.73 -3.35 4.70
CA TYR A 2 -11.31 -2.00 4.28
C TYR A 2 -10.60 -1.97 2.92
N PHE A 3 -9.79 -3.00 2.61
CA PHE A 3 -9.18 -3.20 1.29
C PHE A 3 -9.81 -4.39 0.55
N PRO A 4 -9.71 -4.46 -0.80
CA PRO A 4 -10.18 -5.60 -1.58
C PRO A 4 -9.53 -6.90 -1.14
N ALA A 5 -10.27 -8.01 -1.20
CA ALA A 5 -9.70 -9.32 -0.93
C ALA A 5 -8.74 -9.73 -2.07
N ILE A 6 -7.55 -10.23 -1.71
CA ILE A 6 -6.60 -10.81 -2.65
C ILE A 6 -6.28 -12.26 -2.27
N SER A 7 -6.33 -13.15 -3.24
CA SER A 7 -6.05 -14.59 -3.05
C SER A 7 -4.63 -14.97 -3.47
N HIS A 8 -4.01 -14.22 -4.37
CA HIS A 8 -2.68 -14.48 -4.92
C HIS A 8 -1.63 -13.51 -4.37
N PRO A 9 -0.37 -13.95 -4.16
CA PRO A 9 0.69 -13.11 -3.59
C PRO A 9 1.03 -11.88 -4.42
N GLU A 10 0.81 -11.93 -5.73
CA GLU A 10 0.99 -10.82 -6.67
C GLU A 10 0.12 -9.62 -6.30
N GLY A 11 -1.06 -9.87 -5.73
CA GLY A 11 -2.00 -8.82 -5.34
C GLY A 11 -2.62 -8.09 -6.53
N LEU A 12 -2.88 -6.79 -6.37
CA LEU A 12 -3.47 -5.92 -7.39
C LEU A 12 -2.98 -4.47 -7.26
N PRO A 13 -3.03 -3.67 -8.34
CA PRO A 13 -2.83 -2.23 -8.23
C PRO A 13 -4.00 -1.58 -7.49
N LEU A 14 -3.70 -0.79 -6.47
CA LEU A 14 -4.66 -0.08 -5.63
C LEU A 14 -4.50 1.43 -5.82
N ARG A 15 -5.60 2.10 -6.16
CA ARG A 15 -5.67 3.56 -6.28
C ARG A 15 -6.12 4.16 -4.95
N ILE A 16 -5.38 5.13 -4.45
CA ILE A 16 -5.71 5.88 -3.23
C ILE A 16 -5.52 7.37 -3.52
N GLN A 17 -6.52 8.18 -3.20
CA GLN A 17 -6.45 9.63 -3.34
C GLN A 17 -6.05 10.26 -2.01
N ASP A 18 -5.11 11.20 -2.02
CA ASP A 18 -4.76 11.97 -0.83
C ASP A 18 -5.73 13.12 -0.55
N ALA A 19 -5.55 13.78 0.60
CA ALA A 19 -6.41 14.89 1.03
C ALA A 19 -6.36 16.12 0.09
N ASN A 20 -5.31 16.24 -0.74
CA ASN A 20 -5.15 17.30 -1.72
C ASN A 20 -5.71 16.90 -3.10
N GLY A 21 -6.33 15.73 -3.21
CA GLY A 21 -6.94 15.22 -4.43
C GLY A 21 -5.99 14.51 -5.39
N LYS A 22 -4.71 14.35 -5.05
CA LYS A 22 -3.75 13.64 -5.91
C LYS A 22 -3.92 12.14 -5.76
N GLU A 23 -3.94 11.45 -6.91
CA GLU A 23 -4.05 9.99 -6.95
C GLU A 23 -2.68 9.32 -6.89
N TRP A 24 -2.62 8.27 -6.08
CA TRP A 24 -1.47 7.38 -5.93
C TRP A 24 -1.86 5.97 -6.34
N VAL A 25 -0.97 5.30 -7.07
CA VAL A 25 -1.12 3.89 -7.44
C VAL A 25 -0.06 3.09 -6.70
N PHE A 26 -0.50 2.18 -5.83
CA PHE A 26 0.36 1.28 -5.09
C PHE A 26 0.13 -0.16 -5.54
N GLN A 27 1.15 -1.02 -5.39
CA GLN A 27 0.92 -2.45 -5.49
C GLN A 27 0.48 -2.97 -4.13
N PHE A 28 -0.81 -3.30 -3.99
CA PHE A 28 -1.34 -3.93 -2.78
C PHE A 28 -1.19 -5.44 -2.91
N ARG A 29 -0.31 -6.03 -2.10
CA ARG A 29 0.04 -7.44 -2.19
C ARG A 29 0.39 -8.05 -0.84
N PHE A 30 0.68 -9.35 -0.82
CA PHE A 30 1.13 -10.01 0.41
C PHE A 30 2.34 -10.92 0.17
N TRP A 31 3.16 -11.05 1.22
CA TRP A 31 4.15 -12.11 1.34
C TRP A 31 3.59 -13.24 2.21
N PRO A 32 3.82 -14.52 1.84
CA PRO A 32 3.62 -15.63 2.77
C PRO A 32 4.46 -15.41 4.03
N ASN A 33 3.85 -15.56 5.21
CA ASN A 33 4.54 -15.42 6.49
C ASN A 33 4.08 -16.54 7.43
N ASN A 34 4.88 -17.60 7.55
CA ASN A 34 4.49 -18.87 8.18
C ASN A 34 3.15 -19.39 7.60
N ASN A 35 2.15 -19.65 8.45
CA ASN A 35 0.80 -20.06 8.04
C ASN A 35 -0.14 -18.87 7.76
N SER A 36 0.39 -17.65 7.65
CA SER A 36 -0.38 -16.43 7.46
C SER A 36 0.20 -15.58 6.32
N ARG A 37 -0.21 -14.31 6.26
CA ARG A 37 0.14 -13.35 5.22
C ARG A 37 0.58 -12.04 5.86
N MET A 38 1.66 -11.44 5.37
CA MET A 38 2.04 -10.06 5.67
C MET A 38 1.65 -9.19 4.47
N TYR A 39 0.76 -8.23 4.68
CA TYR A 39 0.29 -7.34 3.62
C TYR A 39 1.16 -6.09 3.54
N VAL A 40 1.42 -5.64 2.31
CA VAL A 40 2.25 -4.46 2.03
C VAL A 40 1.64 -3.61 0.92
N LEU A 41 1.96 -2.32 0.95
CA LEU A 41 1.82 -1.40 -0.18
C LEU A 41 3.22 -1.13 -0.74
N GLU A 42 3.45 -1.48 -2.00
CA GLU A 42 4.70 -1.11 -2.68
C GLU A 42 4.52 0.11 -3.57
N GLY A 43 5.65 0.75 -3.89
CA GLY A 43 5.64 2.01 -4.66
C GLY A 43 5.37 3.25 -3.79
N VAL A 44 5.48 3.13 -2.46
CA VAL A 44 5.19 4.22 -1.51
C VAL A 44 6.22 5.35 -1.50
N THR A 45 7.43 5.14 -2.05
CA THR A 45 8.55 6.10 -1.94
C THR A 45 8.20 7.50 -2.44
N SER A 46 7.56 7.61 -3.60
CA SER A 46 7.17 8.91 -4.17
C SER A 46 6.07 9.60 -3.35
N CYS A 47 5.17 8.82 -2.76
CA CYS A 47 4.13 9.31 -1.85
C CYS A 47 4.74 9.87 -0.57
N ILE A 48 5.60 9.09 0.09
CA ILE A 48 6.30 9.47 1.33
C ILE A 48 7.12 10.74 1.11
N GLN A 49 7.90 10.81 0.03
CA GLN A 49 8.70 11.99 -0.30
C GLN A 49 7.83 13.22 -0.59
N SER A 50 6.74 13.06 -1.34
CA SER A 50 5.82 14.17 -1.67
C SER A 50 5.10 14.71 -0.44
N MET A 51 4.86 13.87 0.56
CA MET A 51 4.22 14.23 1.83
C MET A 51 5.24 14.59 2.93
N GLN A 52 6.54 14.51 2.63
CA GLN A 52 7.64 14.78 3.57
C GLN A 52 7.58 13.94 4.86
N LEU A 53 7.12 12.69 4.75
CA LEU A 53 6.97 11.79 5.89
C LEU A 53 8.30 11.18 6.33
N GLN A 54 8.41 10.95 7.62
CA GLN A 54 9.53 10.27 8.29
C GLN A 54 9.03 9.17 9.24
N ALA A 55 9.96 8.34 9.72
CA ALA A 55 9.63 7.29 10.68
C ALA A 55 9.08 7.91 11.98
N GLY A 56 7.86 7.51 12.36
CA GLY A 56 7.15 8.03 13.52
C GLY A 56 5.94 8.91 13.16
N ASP A 57 5.82 9.36 11.92
CA ASP A 57 4.63 10.07 11.42
C ASP A 57 3.46 9.09 11.18
N ILE A 58 2.23 9.63 11.15
CA ILE A 58 0.96 8.90 10.93
C ILE A 58 0.26 9.40 9.67
#